data_AF-A0A7S1WV55-F1
#
_entry.id   AF-A0A7S1WV55-F1
#
_cell.length_a   1.000
_cell.length_b   1.000
_cell.length_c   1.000
_cell.angle_alpha   90.00
_cell.angle_beta   90.00
_cell.angle_gamma   90.00
#
_symmetry.space_group_name_H-M   'P 1'
#
loop_
_entity.id
_entity.type
_entity.pdbx_description
1 polymer ?
#
loop_
_entity_poly.entity_id
_entity_poly.type
_entity_poly.pdbx_seq_one_letter_code
_entity_poly.pdbx_strand_id
1 'polypeptide(L)'
;RETEAPFLMGIETMPADEAGEVLGRMDKAAALAQSALADATKYVSLKAVEVGRLAEHAAEAARKELNRAKQQLDEGAARVRAFQAEAGKRRRLQLAEVVKTRMEEAEAAISKLKDASGELQSTEAEALVGALEKAHVVELEAQNAVTAARRELQDKQQGLRPLDGGHAEAMRSSSELTKARVRVNAMEAELAKFKRSAKDFEERIKVGRSLTEVLEGLRAAEGEVDTLSSASQEWPRDAGPPEEAERSIVAIQ
;
A
#
# COMPACT_ATOMS: atom_id res chain seq x y z
N ARG A 1 -21.52 20.24 -18.70
CA ARG A 1 -20.60 19.88 -19.81
C ARG A 1 -19.15 20.15 -19.43
N GLU A 2 -18.82 21.28 -18.80
CA GLU A 2 -17.46 21.55 -18.30
C GLU A 2 -16.97 20.55 -17.24
N THR A 3 -17.88 19.97 -16.45
CA THR A 3 -17.55 19.01 -15.38
C THR A 3 -17.03 17.65 -15.87
N GLU A 4 -17.19 17.32 -17.15
CA GLU A 4 -16.70 16.06 -17.76
C GLU A 4 -15.64 16.30 -18.84
N ALA A 5 -15.12 17.53 -18.95
CA ALA A 5 -14.22 17.89 -20.05
C ALA A 5 -13.06 16.91 -20.28
N PRO A 6 -12.37 16.38 -19.23
CA PRO A 6 -11.32 15.38 -19.43
C PRO A 6 -11.81 14.10 -20.11
N PHE A 7 -12.93 13.54 -19.66
CA PHE A 7 -13.50 12.31 -20.22
C PHE A 7 -14.03 12.52 -21.65
N LEU A 8 -14.61 13.69 -21.92
CA LEU A 8 -15.08 14.04 -23.27
C LEU A 8 -13.92 14.22 -24.26
N MET A 9 -12.72 14.51 -23.77
CA MET A 9 -11.48 14.54 -24.58
C MET A 9 -10.80 13.17 -24.70
N GLY A 10 -11.41 12.10 -24.17
CA GLY A 10 -10.85 10.74 -24.20
C GLY A 10 -9.80 10.46 -23.12
N ILE A 11 -9.65 11.33 -22.13
CA ILE A 11 -8.78 11.11 -20.97
C ILE A 11 -9.55 10.28 -19.95
N GLU A 12 -9.47 8.96 -20.10
CA GLU A 12 -10.17 7.98 -19.24
C GLU A 12 -9.41 7.65 -17.95
N THR A 13 -8.11 7.93 -17.91
CA THR A 13 -7.24 7.72 -16.75
C THR A 13 -6.53 9.01 -16.38
N MET A 14 -6.52 9.34 -15.09
CA MET A 14 -5.84 10.52 -14.56
C MET A 14 -5.34 10.24 -13.13
N PRO A 15 -4.47 11.07 -12.56
CA PRO A 15 -4.00 10.89 -11.18
C PRO A 15 -5.15 10.77 -10.19
N ALA A 16 -4.95 10.02 -9.09
CA ALA A 16 -6.00 9.70 -8.11
C ALA A 16 -6.74 10.94 -7.58
N ASP A 17 -5.98 11.99 -7.26
CA ASP A 17 -6.50 13.22 -6.68
C ASP A 17 -7.34 14.02 -7.70
N GLU A 18 -6.82 14.15 -8.92
CA GLU A 18 -7.52 14.82 -10.02
C GLU A 18 -8.81 14.09 -10.40
N ALA A 19 -8.75 12.76 -10.50
CA ALA A 19 -9.92 11.93 -10.79
C ALA A 19 -10.99 12.06 -9.72
N GLY A 20 -10.58 12.08 -8.45
CA GLY A 20 -11.48 12.27 -7.32
C GLY A 20 -12.22 13.61 -7.39
N GLU A 21 -11.51 14.69 -7.73
CA GLU A 21 -12.09 16.02 -7.85
C GLU A 21 -13.09 16.11 -9.02
N VAL A 22 -12.71 15.60 -10.20
CA VAL A 22 -13.57 15.64 -11.40
C VAL A 22 -14.83 14.80 -11.15
N LEU A 23 -14.69 13.57 -10.65
CA LEU A 23 -15.82 12.70 -10.33
C LEU A 23 -16.73 13.30 -9.24
N GLY A 24 -16.16 13.97 -8.24
CA GLY A 24 -16.93 14.68 -7.22
C GLY A 24 -17.73 15.86 -7.80
N ARG A 25 -17.15 16.61 -8.74
CA ARG A 25 -17.87 17.67 -9.46
C ARG A 25 -18.99 17.09 -10.32
N MET A 26 -18.78 15.95 -10.97
CA MET A 26 -19.80 15.24 -11.74
C MET A 26 -20.97 14.81 -10.86
N ASP A 27 -20.71 14.18 -9.71
CA ASP A 27 -21.77 13.75 -8.78
C ASP A 27 -22.61 14.95 -8.31
N LYS A 28 -21.94 16.05 -7.93
CA LYS A 28 -22.61 17.26 -7.48
C LYS A 28 -23.49 17.85 -8.58
N ALA A 29 -23.00 17.91 -9.82
CA ALA A 29 -23.77 18.38 -10.95
C ALA A 29 -24.98 17.48 -11.24
N ALA A 30 -24.81 16.16 -11.18
CA ALA A 30 -25.91 15.20 -11.35
C ALA A 30 -26.97 15.34 -10.26
N ALA A 31 -26.56 15.48 -9.00
CA ALA A 31 -27.46 15.67 -7.87
C ALA A 31 -28.29 16.95 -8.00
N LEU A 32 -27.64 18.07 -8.37
CA LEU A 32 -28.34 19.33 -8.63
C LEU A 32 -29.34 19.22 -9.79
N ALA A 33 -28.95 18.58 -10.89
CA ALA A 33 -29.83 18.35 -12.04
C ALA A 33 -31.02 17.46 -11.68
N GLN A 34 -30.79 16.39 -10.91
CA GLN A 34 -31.84 15.49 -10.45
C GLN A 34 -32.84 16.20 -9.52
N SER A 35 -32.36 17.03 -8.60
CA SER A 35 -33.22 17.84 -7.72
C SER A 35 -34.09 18.80 -8.54
N ALA A 36 -33.48 19.55 -9.46
CA ALA A 36 -34.21 20.50 -10.31
C ALA A 36 -35.28 19.81 -11.18
N LEU A 37 -34.95 18.63 -11.73
CA LEU A 37 -35.91 17.82 -12.50
C LEU A 37 -37.06 17.31 -11.62
N ALA A 38 -36.79 16.91 -10.38
CA ALA A 38 -37.82 16.48 -9.44
C ALA A 38 -38.78 17.63 -9.10
N ASP A 39 -38.25 18.81 -8.81
CA ASP A 39 -39.04 20.01 -8.52
C ASP A 39 -39.90 20.43 -9.73
N ALA A 40 -39.32 20.43 -10.93
CA ALA A 40 -40.05 20.73 -12.16
C ALA A 40 -41.15 19.69 -12.45
N THR A 41 -40.87 18.40 -12.22
CA THR A 41 -41.86 17.32 -12.39
C THR A 41 -43.02 17.49 -11.41
N LYS A 42 -42.73 17.84 -10.16
CA LYS A 42 -43.76 18.16 -9.16
C LYS A 42 -44.60 19.35 -9.60
N TYR A 43 -43.97 20.42 -10.07
CA TYR A 43 -44.69 21.62 -10.54
C TYR A 43 -45.60 21.32 -11.75
N VAL A 44 -45.09 20.61 -12.77
CA VAL A 44 -45.88 20.21 -13.94
C VAL A 44 -47.05 19.32 -13.52
N SER A 45 -46.85 18.40 -12.58
CA SER A 45 -47.90 17.53 -12.07
C SER A 45 -49.00 18.32 -11.33
N LEU A 46 -48.63 19.31 -10.50
CA LEU A 46 -49.58 20.20 -9.85
C LEU A 46 -50.40 21.01 -10.86
N LYS A 47 -49.75 21.56 -11.89
CA LYS A 47 -50.43 22.31 -12.95
C LYS A 47 -51.32 21.44 -13.83
N ALA A 48 -50.95 20.18 -14.07
CA ALA A 48 -51.81 19.23 -14.77
C ALA A 48 -53.12 18.96 -14.01
N VAL A 49 -53.08 18.89 -12.67
CA VAL A 49 -54.29 18.76 -11.84
C VAL A 49 -55.17 20.01 -11.92
N GLU A 50 -54.59 21.21 -11.86
CA GLU A 50 -55.34 22.47 -12.00
C GLU A 50 -56.04 22.57 -13.35
N VAL A 51 -55.31 22.31 -14.45
CA VAL A 51 -55.85 22.32 -15.82
C VAL A 51 -56.89 21.21 -16.03
N GLY A 52 -56.75 20.09 -15.30
CA GLY A 52 -57.72 19.00 -15.29
C GLY A 52 -59.12 19.40 -14.81
N ARG A 53 -59.23 20.43 -13.97
CA ARG A 53 -60.50 20.94 -13.41
C ARG A 53 -61.25 21.90 -14.33
N LEU A 54 -60.62 22.37 -15.39
CA LEU A 54 -61.22 23.29 -16.36
C LEU A 54 -62.07 22.52 -17.39
N ALA A 55 -63.02 23.21 -18.00
CA ALA A 55 -63.84 22.65 -19.08
C ALA A 55 -62.96 22.18 -20.26
N GLU A 56 -63.33 21.05 -20.87
CA GLU A 56 -62.47 20.28 -21.78
C GLU A 56 -61.96 21.09 -22.98
N HIS A 57 -62.84 21.84 -23.64
CA HIS A 57 -62.48 22.70 -24.77
C HIS A 57 -61.63 23.92 -24.39
N ALA A 58 -61.69 24.40 -23.15
CA ALA A 58 -60.93 25.57 -22.70
C ALA A 58 -59.48 25.22 -22.30
N ALA A 59 -59.21 23.94 -22.00
CA ALA A 59 -57.93 23.47 -21.44
C ALA A 59 -57.09 22.62 -22.40
N GLU A 60 -57.59 22.28 -23.59
CA GLU A 60 -56.94 21.35 -24.51
C GLU A 60 -55.50 21.77 -24.88
N ALA A 61 -55.30 23.03 -25.25
CA ALA A 61 -53.97 23.57 -25.56
C ALA A 61 -53.00 23.49 -24.37
N ALA A 62 -53.47 23.81 -23.16
CA ALA A 62 -52.67 23.73 -21.95
C ALA A 62 -52.29 22.29 -21.58
N ARG A 63 -53.21 21.33 -21.76
CA ARG A 63 -52.93 19.90 -21.56
C ARG A 63 -51.85 19.39 -22.51
N LYS A 64 -51.88 19.82 -23.78
CA LYS A 64 -50.88 19.44 -24.78
C LYS A 64 -49.48 19.94 -24.40
N GLU A 65 -49.35 21.19 -23.98
CA GLU A 65 -48.06 21.75 -23.56
C GLU A 65 -47.55 21.12 -22.26
N LEU A 66 -48.43 20.83 -21.29
CA LEU A 66 -48.04 20.13 -20.06
C LEU A 66 -47.54 18.70 -20.35
N ASN A 67 -48.17 17.99 -21.30
CA ASN A 67 -47.70 16.67 -21.73
C ASN A 67 -46.34 16.75 -22.42
N ARG A 68 -46.10 17.77 -23.25
CA ARG A 68 -44.80 18.03 -23.87
C ARG A 68 -43.73 18.31 -22.81
N ALA A 69 -44.05 19.17 -21.83
CA ALA A 69 -43.14 19.47 -20.72
C ALA A 69 -42.81 18.22 -19.91
N LYS A 70 -43.81 17.38 -19.61
CA LYS A 70 -43.61 16.09 -18.93
C LYS A 70 -42.64 15.19 -19.70
N GLN A 71 -42.83 15.03 -21.01
CA GLN A 71 -41.93 14.23 -21.85
C GLN A 71 -40.49 14.77 -21.81
N GLN A 72 -40.32 16.10 -21.90
CA GLN A 72 -38.98 16.71 -21.81
C GLN A 72 -38.31 16.47 -20.45
N LEU A 73 -39.08 16.48 -19.36
CA LEU A 73 -38.59 16.17 -18.02
C LEU A 73 -38.20 14.70 -17.87
N ASP A 74 -39.01 13.78 -18.42
CA ASP A 74 -38.72 12.33 -18.42
C ASP A 74 -37.44 12.02 -19.21
N GLU A 75 -37.26 12.64 -20.38
CA GLU A 75 -36.03 12.55 -21.17
C GLU A 75 -34.82 13.17 -20.42
N GLY A 76 -35.03 14.29 -19.71
CA GLY A 76 -34.03 14.90 -18.86
C GLY A 76 -33.59 13.97 -17.72
N ALA A 77 -34.54 13.34 -17.04
CA ALA A 77 -34.28 12.38 -15.98
C ALA A 77 -33.54 11.14 -16.51
N ALA A 78 -33.90 10.64 -17.69
CA ALA A 78 -33.18 9.55 -18.35
C ALA A 78 -31.72 9.93 -18.65
N ARG A 79 -31.46 11.15 -19.15
CA ARG A 79 -30.09 11.64 -19.39
C ARG A 79 -29.27 11.75 -18.09
N VAL A 80 -29.85 12.25 -17.00
CA VAL A 80 -29.15 12.34 -15.71
C VAL A 80 -28.83 10.95 -15.16
N ARG A 81 -29.74 9.98 -15.27
CA ARG A 81 -29.47 8.60 -14.86
C ARG A 81 -28.34 7.96 -15.67
N ALA A 82 -28.33 8.16 -16.99
CA ALA A 82 -27.27 7.67 -17.86
C ALA A 82 -25.91 8.28 -17.49
N PHE A 83 -25.87 9.59 -17.23
CA PHE A 83 -24.68 10.29 -16.75
C PHE A 83 -24.18 9.73 -15.41
N GLN A 84 -25.07 9.50 -14.45
CA GLN A 84 -24.72 8.92 -13.14
C GLN A 84 -24.16 7.50 -13.28
N ALA A 85 -24.74 6.68 -14.18
CA ALA A 85 -24.24 5.35 -14.46
C ALA A 85 -22.82 5.37 -15.03
N GLU A 86 -22.55 6.28 -15.98
CA GLU A 86 -21.21 6.46 -16.56
C GLU A 86 -20.20 7.00 -15.54
N ALA A 87 -20.59 7.98 -14.73
CA ALA A 87 -19.78 8.48 -13.62
C ALA A 87 -19.42 7.36 -12.63
N GLY A 88 -20.37 6.49 -12.31
CA GLY A 88 -20.16 5.31 -11.48
C GLY A 88 -19.18 4.32 -12.10
N LYS A 89 -19.26 4.09 -13.41
CA LYS A 89 -18.32 3.25 -14.14
C LYS A 89 -16.90 3.81 -14.09
N ARG A 90 -16.71 5.08 -14.44
CA ARG A 90 -15.42 5.77 -14.39
C ARG A 90 -14.80 5.75 -13.00
N ARG A 91 -15.62 5.96 -11.96
CA ARG A 91 -15.18 5.82 -10.57
C ARG A 91 -14.61 4.44 -10.29
N ARG A 92 -15.31 3.37 -10.68
CA ARG A 92 -14.83 2.00 -10.44
C ARG A 92 -13.52 1.73 -11.18
N LEU A 93 -13.39 2.17 -12.43
CA LEU A 93 -12.15 2.06 -13.19
C LEU A 93 -11.00 2.78 -12.49
N GLN A 94 -11.22 4.02 -12.05
CA GLN A 94 -10.22 4.78 -11.32
C GLN A 94 -9.80 4.09 -10.02
N LEU A 95 -10.76 3.57 -9.24
CA LEU A 95 -10.45 2.84 -8.01
C LEU A 95 -9.60 1.59 -8.29
N ALA A 96 -9.89 0.87 -9.37
CA ALA A 96 -9.10 -0.29 -9.78
C ALA A 96 -7.66 0.10 -10.17
N GLU A 97 -7.48 1.18 -10.94
CA GLU A 97 -6.15 1.66 -11.33
C GLU A 97 -5.33 2.18 -10.14
N VAL A 98 -5.96 2.84 -9.16
CA VAL A 98 -5.27 3.25 -7.92
C VAL A 98 -4.76 2.04 -7.15
N VAL A 99 -5.60 1.02 -6.97
CA VAL A 99 -5.19 -0.24 -6.31
C VAL A 99 -4.05 -0.89 -7.09
N LYS A 100 -4.16 -0.98 -8.42
CA LYS A 100 -3.12 -1.56 -9.28
C LYS A 100 -1.78 -0.82 -9.14
N THR A 101 -1.79 0.51 -9.19
CA THR A 101 -0.57 1.32 -9.02
C THR A 101 0.10 1.03 -7.67
N ARG A 102 -0.67 0.99 -6.58
CA ARG A 102 -0.14 0.64 -5.25
C ARG A 102 0.40 -0.79 -5.17
N MET A 103 -0.22 -1.75 -5.88
CA MET A 103 0.32 -3.11 -5.98
C MET A 103 1.67 -3.12 -6.68
N GLU A 104 1.82 -2.40 -7.79
CA GLU A 104 3.06 -2.33 -8.56
C GLU A 104 4.19 -1.68 -7.74
N GLU A 105 3.90 -0.61 -6.99
CA GLU A 105 4.84 0.00 -6.04
C GLU A 105 5.30 -0.99 -4.96
N ALA A 106 4.36 -1.71 -4.36
CA ALA A 106 4.66 -2.71 -3.34
C ALA A 106 5.50 -3.87 -3.88
N GLU A 107 5.20 -4.35 -5.09
CA GLU A 107 5.98 -5.41 -5.74
C GLU A 107 7.39 -4.97 -6.09
N ALA A 108 7.57 -3.74 -6.57
CA ALA A 108 8.88 -3.17 -6.80
C ALA A 108 9.71 -3.11 -5.51
N ALA A 109 9.09 -2.71 -4.39
CA ALA A 109 9.77 -2.69 -3.09
C ALA A 109 10.12 -4.10 -2.59
N ILE A 110 9.25 -5.09 -2.81
CA ILE A 110 9.53 -6.50 -2.49
C ILE A 110 10.65 -7.06 -3.37
N SER A 111 10.73 -6.67 -4.65
CA SER A 111 11.84 -7.06 -5.52
C SER A 111 13.18 -6.57 -4.96
N LYS A 112 13.26 -5.30 -4.56
CA LYS A 112 14.46 -4.74 -3.91
C LYS A 112 14.80 -5.47 -2.62
N LEU A 113 13.80 -5.87 -1.84
CA LEU A 113 13.99 -6.65 -0.61
C LEU A 113 14.59 -8.02 -0.90
N LYS A 114 14.18 -8.67 -2.00
CA LYS A 114 14.75 -9.95 -2.44
C LYS A 114 16.21 -9.78 -2.85
N ASP A 115 16.54 -8.70 -3.55
CA ASP A 115 17.92 -8.40 -3.94
C ASP A 115 18.80 -8.17 -2.70
N ALA A 116 18.33 -7.36 -1.74
CA ALA A 116 19.02 -7.14 -0.47
C ALA A 116 19.18 -8.44 0.35
N SER A 117 18.17 -9.33 0.31
CA SER A 117 18.27 -10.65 0.92
C SER A 117 19.34 -11.53 0.26
N GLY A 118 19.48 -11.44 -1.07
CA GLY A 118 20.50 -12.15 -1.82
C GLY A 118 21.90 -11.64 -1.46
N GLU A 119 22.06 -10.31 -1.39
CA GLU A 119 23.31 -9.67 -0.98
C GLU A 119 23.75 -10.14 0.42
N LEU A 120 22.83 -10.19 1.39
CA LEU A 120 23.12 -10.72 2.73
C LEU A 120 23.65 -12.15 2.72
N GLN A 121 23.10 -13.01 1.86
CA GLN A 121 23.53 -14.41 1.75
C GLN A 121 24.93 -14.56 1.15
N SER A 122 25.35 -13.62 0.31
CA SER A 122 26.67 -13.62 -0.33
C SER A 122 27.71 -12.74 0.37
N THR A 123 27.34 -12.03 1.45
CA THR A 123 28.23 -11.09 2.13
C THR A 123 29.12 -11.81 3.15
N GLU A 124 30.42 -11.53 3.09
CA GLU A 124 31.42 -12.03 4.04
C GLU A 124 31.19 -11.48 5.46
N ALA A 125 31.65 -12.22 6.48
CA ALA A 125 31.35 -11.95 7.88
C ALA A 125 31.70 -10.51 8.34
N GLU A 126 32.81 -9.96 7.85
CA GLU A 126 33.29 -8.62 8.22
C GLU A 126 32.39 -7.50 7.70
N ALA A 127 31.74 -7.68 6.54
CA ALA A 127 30.87 -6.70 5.91
C ALA A 127 29.38 -6.90 6.26
N LEU A 128 29.04 -8.00 6.97
CA LEU A 128 27.68 -8.43 7.21
C LEU A 128 26.86 -7.43 8.02
N VAL A 129 27.48 -6.70 8.94
CA VAL A 129 26.82 -5.65 9.75
C VAL A 129 26.27 -4.55 8.84
N GLY A 130 27.11 -4.00 7.96
CA GLY A 130 26.70 -2.92 7.06
C GLY A 130 25.69 -3.38 6.00
N ALA A 131 25.80 -4.63 5.53
CA ALA A 131 24.81 -5.21 4.62
C ALA A 131 23.44 -5.38 5.31
N LEU A 132 23.42 -5.81 6.58
CA LEU A 132 22.19 -5.97 7.35
C LEU A 132 21.50 -4.63 7.62
N GLU A 133 22.24 -3.59 7.95
CA GLU A 133 21.70 -2.23 8.11
C GLU A 133 21.02 -1.73 6.83
N LYS A 134 21.67 -1.88 5.67
CA LYS A 134 21.07 -1.53 4.37
C LYS A 134 19.82 -2.34 4.10
N ALA A 135 19.86 -3.65 4.36
CA ALA A 135 18.74 -4.54 4.13
C ALA A 135 17.53 -4.19 5.03
N HIS A 136 17.76 -3.69 6.25
CA HIS A 136 16.71 -3.21 7.14
C HIS A 136 16.03 -1.93 6.62
N VAL A 137 16.77 -1.02 5.99
CA VAL A 137 16.18 0.15 5.33
C VAL A 137 15.22 -0.29 4.21
N VAL A 138 15.66 -1.22 3.37
CA VAL A 138 14.82 -1.78 2.29
C VAL A 138 13.61 -2.56 2.83
N GLU A 139 13.77 -3.27 3.95
CA GLU A 139 12.67 -3.94 4.64
C GLU A 139 11.59 -2.96 5.07
N LEU A 140 11.97 -1.83 5.68
CA LEU A 140 11.03 -0.81 6.12
C LEU A 140 10.29 -0.18 4.93
N GLU A 141 10.99 0.10 3.83
CA GLU A 141 10.37 0.57 2.59
C GLU A 141 9.34 -0.43 2.05
N ALA A 142 9.72 -1.70 1.95
CA ALA A 142 8.83 -2.77 1.49
C ALA A 142 7.63 -2.98 2.42
N GLN A 143 7.84 -2.94 3.74
CA GLN A 143 6.77 -3.03 4.73
C GLN A 143 5.78 -1.87 4.59
N ASN A 144 6.27 -0.64 4.43
CA ASN A 144 5.42 0.53 4.25
C ASN A 144 4.62 0.45 2.96
N ALA A 145 5.26 0.05 1.84
CA ALA A 145 4.59 -0.09 0.56
C ALA A 145 3.50 -1.17 0.59
N VAL A 146 3.79 -2.37 1.13
CA VAL A 146 2.80 -3.45 1.27
C VAL A 146 1.64 -3.04 2.19
N THR A 147 1.93 -2.33 3.29
CA THR A 147 0.89 -1.84 4.21
C THR A 147 -0.01 -0.81 3.54
N ALA A 148 0.56 0.15 2.81
CA ALA A 148 -0.18 1.14 2.05
C ALA A 148 -1.08 0.47 1.00
N ALA A 149 -0.54 -0.51 0.28
CA ALA A 149 -1.26 -1.20 -0.77
C ALA A 149 -2.38 -2.10 -0.23
N ARG A 150 -2.18 -2.75 0.93
CA ARG A 150 -3.23 -3.47 1.67
C ARG A 150 -4.35 -2.54 2.14
N ARG A 151 -3.99 -1.39 2.69
CA ARG A 151 -4.96 -0.38 3.14
C ARG A 151 -5.80 0.12 1.96
N GLU A 152 -5.15 0.49 0.86
CA GLU A 152 -5.85 0.96 -0.34
C GLU A 152 -6.81 -0.11 -0.88
N LEU A 153 -6.36 -1.37 -0.94
CA LEU A 153 -7.20 -2.49 -1.35
C LEU A 153 -8.45 -2.62 -0.46
N GLN A 154 -8.28 -2.52 0.87
CA GLN A 154 -9.37 -2.63 1.83
C GLN A 154 -10.34 -1.44 1.74
N ASP A 155 -9.82 -0.22 1.65
CA ASP A 155 -10.60 1.01 1.57
C ASP A 155 -11.45 1.04 0.29
N LYS A 156 -10.89 0.57 -0.84
CA LYS A 156 -11.60 0.56 -2.14
C LYS A 156 -12.48 -0.67 -2.36
N GLN A 157 -12.29 -1.74 -1.59
CA GLN A 157 -13.14 -2.94 -1.69
C GLN A 157 -14.63 -2.63 -1.43
N GLN A 158 -14.93 -1.64 -0.59
CA GLN A 158 -16.31 -1.21 -0.34
C GLN A 158 -16.90 -0.45 -1.54
N GLY A 159 -16.11 0.44 -2.16
CA GLY A 159 -16.54 1.26 -3.31
C GLY A 159 -16.66 0.49 -4.63
N LEU A 160 -16.08 -0.71 -4.69
CA LEU A 160 -16.12 -1.60 -5.86
C LEU A 160 -17.19 -2.69 -5.76
N ARG A 161 -17.96 -2.74 -4.67
CA ARG A 161 -19.10 -3.67 -4.54
C ARG A 161 -20.16 -3.38 -5.61
N PRO A 162 -20.81 -4.41 -6.17
CA PRO A 162 -21.92 -4.21 -7.09
C PRO A 162 -23.03 -3.42 -6.39
N LEU A 163 -23.34 -2.23 -6.89
CA LEU A 163 -24.61 -1.56 -6.64
C LEU A 163 -25.59 -2.14 -7.66
N ASP A 164 -26.56 -2.93 -7.17
CA ASP A 164 -27.72 -3.49 -7.87
C ASP A 164 -27.49 -4.03 -9.31
N GLY A 165 -27.40 -5.36 -9.43
CA GLY A 165 -27.73 -6.09 -10.68
C GLY A 165 -26.76 -5.99 -11.87
N GLY A 166 -25.75 -5.12 -11.84
CA GLY A 166 -24.75 -4.99 -12.92
C GLY A 166 -23.74 -6.14 -12.95
N HIS A 167 -24.08 -7.27 -13.55
CA HIS A 167 -23.33 -8.54 -13.42
C HIS A 167 -21.92 -8.55 -14.03
N ALA A 168 -21.66 -7.95 -15.19
CA ALA A 168 -20.41 -8.21 -15.93
C ALA A 168 -19.20 -7.39 -15.42
N GLU A 169 -19.33 -6.07 -15.29
CA GLU A 169 -18.22 -5.20 -14.85
C GLU A 169 -17.93 -5.36 -13.35
N ALA A 170 -18.98 -5.58 -12.53
CA ALA A 170 -18.80 -5.84 -11.11
C ALA A 170 -18.15 -7.21 -10.84
N MET A 171 -18.38 -8.21 -11.71
CA MET A 171 -17.64 -9.47 -11.65
C MET A 171 -16.17 -9.28 -12.04
N ARG A 172 -15.85 -8.45 -13.04
CA ARG A 172 -14.46 -8.15 -13.40
C ARG A 172 -13.72 -7.44 -12.27
N SER A 173 -14.28 -6.37 -11.71
CA SER A 173 -13.68 -5.66 -10.58
C SER A 173 -13.51 -6.58 -9.36
N SER A 174 -14.49 -7.45 -9.09
CA SER A 174 -14.38 -8.46 -8.02
C SER A 174 -13.25 -9.47 -8.27
N SER A 175 -13.04 -9.89 -9.53
CA SER A 175 -11.96 -10.80 -9.88
C SER A 175 -10.58 -10.14 -9.74
N GLU A 176 -10.46 -8.88 -10.12
CA GLU A 176 -9.22 -8.10 -9.99
C GLU A 176 -8.88 -7.84 -8.52
N LEU A 177 -9.88 -7.49 -7.70
CA LEU A 177 -9.70 -7.37 -6.26
C LEU A 177 -9.23 -8.67 -5.60
N THR A 178 -9.79 -9.80 -6.04
CA THR A 178 -9.38 -11.11 -5.53
C THR A 178 -7.92 -11.40 -5.91
N LYS A 179 -7.52 -11.11 -7.16
CA LYS A 179 -6.12 -11.23 -7.60
C LYS A 179 -5.18 -10.31 -6.81
N ALA A 180 -5.57 -9.05 -6.61
CA ALA A 180 -4.81 -8.09 -5.81
C ALA A 180 -4.62 -8.57 -4.37
N ARG A 181 -5.68 -9.11 -3.75
CA ARG A 181 -5.61 -9.69 -2.40
C ARG A 181 -4.62 -10.85 -2.31
N VAL A 182 -4.65 -11.76 -3.29
CA VAL A 182 -3.68 -12.87 -3.34
C VAL A 182 -2.25 -12.35 -3.46
N ARG A 183 -2.01 -11.33 -4.30
CA ARG A 183 -0.70 -10.69 -4.46
C ARG A 183 -0.21 -10.05 -3.15
N VAL A 184 -1.06 -9.29 -2.46
CA VAL A 184 -0.72 -8.72 -1.13
C VAL A 184 -0.31 -9.81 -0.15
N ASN A 185 -1.10 -10.88 -0.04
CA ASN A 185 -0.77 -11.98 0.87
C ASN A 185 0.58 -12.64 0.53
N ALA A 186 0.89 -12.78 -0.76
CA ALA A 186 2.19 -13.30 -1.21
C ALA A 186 3.33 -12.35 -0.81
N MET A 187 3.17 -11.04 -0.99
CA MET A 187 4.15 -10.04 -0.56
C MET A 187 4.36 -10.04 0.97
N GLU A 188 3.29 -10.17 1.75
CA GLU A 188 3.37 -10.31 3.21
C GLU A 188 4.14 -11.57 3.64
N ALA A 189 3.94 -12.69 2.93
CA ALA A 189 4.68 -13.92 3.18
C ALA A 189 6.18 -13.76 2.89
N GLU A 190 6.54 -13.04 1.83
CA GLU A 190 7.93 -12.73 1.49
C GLU A 190 8.59 -11.81 2.54
N LEU A 191 7.88 -10.77 3.02
CA LEU A 191 8.33 -9.95 4.15
C LEU A 191 8.60 -10.79 5.40
N ALA A 192 7.68 -11.70 5.75
CA ALA A 192 7.85 -12.58 6.90
C ALA A 192 9.01 -13.58 6.74
N LYS A 193 9.29 -14.01 5.50
CA LYS A 193 10.47 -14.83 5.20
C LYS A 193 11.76 -14.03 5.37
N PHE A 194 11.81 -12.81 4.83
CA PHE A 194 12.97 -11.93 4.98
C PHE A 194 13.27 -11.61 6.45
N LYS A 195 12.26 -11.23 7.25
CA LYS A 195 12.45 -10.91 8.68
C LYS A 195 13.06 -12.06 9.48
N ARG A 196 12.66 -13.31 9.17
CA ARG A 196 13.28 -14.50 9.77
C ARG A 196 14.74 -14.62 9.37
N SER A 197 15.04 -14.49 8.07
CA SER A 197 16.42 -14.54 7.59
C SER A 197 17.30 -13.43 8.17
N ALA A 198 16.78 -12.20 8.29
CA ALA A 198 17.49 -11.07 8.87
C ALA A 198 17.85 -11.34 10.34
N LYS A 199 16.91 -11.90 11.11
CA LYS A 199 17.17 -12.34 12.48
C LYS A 199 18.26 -13.40 12.56
N ASP A 200 18.27 -14.38 11.66
CA ASP A 200 19.34 -15.39 11.62
C ASP A 200 20.72 -14.75 11.35
N PHE A 201 20.78 -13.73 10.50
CA PHE A 201 22.01 -12.96 10.27
C PHE A 201 22.43 -12.12 11.48
N GLU A 202 21.49 -11.50 12.20
CA GLU A 202 21.78 -10.82 13.47
C GLU A 202 22.40 -11.76 14.50
N GLU A 203 21.85 -12.97 14.62
CA GLU A 203 22.38 -13.99 15.53
C GLU A 203 23.78 -14.43 15.10
N ARG A 204 24.04 -14.63 13.80
CA ARG A 204 25.38 -14.93 13.27
C ARG A 204 26.38 -13.83 13.57
N ILE A 205 26.01 -12.56 13.39
CA ILE A 205 26.87 -11.41 13.72
C ILE A 205 27.23 -11.43 15.21
N LYS A 206 26.25 -11.66 16.09
CA LYS A 206 26.47 -11.72 17.55
C LYS A 206 27.44 -12.85 17.91
N VAL A 207 27.22 -14.05 17.38
CA VAL A 207 28.11 -15.20 17.61
C VAL A 207 29.51 -14.94 17.07
N GLY A 208 29.63 -14.35 15.87
CA GLY A 208 30.92 -13.99 15.28
C GLY A 208 31.72 -13.02 16.14
N ARG A 209 31.07 -11.97 16.69
CA ARG A 209 31.71 -11.03 17.61
C ARG A 209 32.21 -11.72 18.88
N SER A 210 31.37 -12.52 19.53
CA SER A 210 31.77 -13.27 20.73
C SER A 210 32.91 -14.26 20.44
N LEU A 211 32.94 -14.89 19.26
CA LEU A 211 34.05 -15.76 18.88
C LEU A 211 35.36 -14.98 18.71
N THR A 212 35.32 -13.82 18.07
CA THR A 212 36.50 -12.95 17.94
C THR A 212 37.03 -12.53 19.32
N GLU A 213 36.15 -12.09 20.22
CA GLU A 213 36.53 -11.72 21.60
C GLU A 213 37.20 -12.88 22.36
N VAL A 214 36.65 -14.10 22.24
CA VAL A 214 37.25 -15.30 22.86
C VAL A 214 38.61 -15.64 22.23
N LEU A 215 38.75 -15.54 20.92
CA LEU A 215 40.01 -15.83 20.23
C LEU A 215 41.10 -14.80 20.57
N GLU A 216 40.74 -13.52 20.68
CA GLU A 216 41.66 -12.47 21.12
C GLU A 216 42.08 -12.68 22.59
N GLY A 217 41.14 -13.02 23.47
CA GLY A 217 41.44 -13.37 24.86
C GLY A 217 42.33 -14.60 25.00
N LEU A 218 42.09 -15.65 24.19
CA LEU A 218 42.93 -16.83 24.16
C LEU A 218 44.35 -16.51 23.68
N ARG A 219 44.49 -15.72 22.60
CA ARG A 219 45.80 -15.29 22.11
C ARG A 219 46.56 -14.45 23.14
N ALA A 220 45.87 -13.59 23.89
CA ALA A 220 46.48 -12.82 24.97
C ALA A 220 46.99 -13.74 26.09
N ALA A 221 46.16 -14.69 26.54
CA ALA A 221 46.53 -15.67 27.56
C ALA A 221 47.69 -16.58 27.11
N GLU A 222 47.68 -17.04 25.87
CA GLU A 222 48.80 -17.80 25.28
C GLU A 222 50.10 -16.98 25.28
N GLY A 223 50.03 -15.69 24.93
CA GLY A 223 51.18 -14.79 24.98
C GLY A 223 51.71 -14.55 26.40
N GLU A 224 50.84 -14.46 27.40
CA GLU A 224 51.24 -14.38 28.81
C GLU A 224 51.95 -15.66 29.27
N VAL A 225 51.42 -16.82 28.90
CA VAL A 225 52.04 -18.13 29.20
C VAL A 225 53.42 -18.25 28.55
N ASP A 226 53.58 -17.83 27.29
CA ASP A 226 54.87 -17.85 26.60
C ASP A 226 55.89 -16.90 27.26
N THR A 227 55.42 -15.74 27.74
CA THR A 227 56.26 -14.77 28.47
C THR A 227 56.71 -15.35 29.81
N LEU A 228 55.81 -15.97 30.57
CA LEU A 228 56.12 -16.63 31.84
C LEU A 228 57.07 -17.82 31.65
N SER A 229 56.82 -18.64 30.62
CA SER A 229 57.68 -19.77 30.24
C SER A 229 59.10 -19.31 29.96
N SER A 230 59.25 -18.26 29.15
CA SER A 230 60.56 -17.68 28.83
C SER A 230 61.28 -17.13 30.07
N ALA A 231 60.57 -16.38 30.93
CA ALA A 231 61.13 -15.86 32.17
C ALA A 231 61.59 -16.97 33.14
N SER A 232 60.86 -18.08 33.20
CA SER A 232 61.20 -19.22 34.07
C SER A 232 62.47 -19.97 33.65
N GLN A 233 62.85 -19.91 32.37
CA GLN A 233 64.08 -20.55 31.88
C GLN A 233 65.35 -19.86 32.40
N GLU A 234 65.25 -18.59 32.80
CA GLU A 234 66.36 -17.81 33.36
C GLU A 234 66.56 -18.08 34.86
N TRP A 235 65.70 -18.87 35.50
CA TRP A 235 65.79 -19.15 36.93
C TRP A 235 66.92 -20.16 37.24
N PRO A 236 67.73 -19.93 38.28
CA PRO A 236 68.73 -20.90 38.73
C PRO A 236 68.04 -22.20 39.19
N ARG A 237 68.55 -23.36 38.75
CA ARG A 237 67.94 -24.69 39.05
C ARG A 237 67.77 -25.03 40.53
N ASP A 238 68.48 -24.33 41.41
CA ASP A 238 68.52 -24.56 42.86
C ASP A 238 67.99 -23.38 43.70
N ALA A 239 67.43 -22.34 43.07
CA ALA A 239 66.84 -21.20 43.77
C ALA A 239 65.36 -21.02 43.36
N GLY A 240 64.50 -20.73 44.33
CA GLY A 240 63.10 -20.38 44.07
C GLY A 240 62.97 -19.14 43.18
N PRO A 241 61.77 -18.87 42.63
CA PRO A 241 61.53 -17.68 41.81
C PRO A 241 62.02 -16.41 42.54
N PRO A 242 62.68 -15.47 41.86
CA PRO A 242 63.05 -14.18 42.46
C PRO A 242 61.81 -13.46 43.02
N GLU A 243 61.90 -12.75 44.16
CA GLU A 243 60.74 -12.09 44.81
C GLU A 243 59.91 -11.19 43.87
N GLU A 244 60.55 -10.56 42.87
CA GLU A 244 59.85 -9.76 41.85
C GLU A 244 59.03 -10.62 40.87
N ALA A 245 59.51 -11.81 40.51
CA ALA A 245 58.78 -12.76 39.68
C ALA A 245 57.63 -13.41 40.47
N GLU A 246 57.83 -13.68 41.77
CA GLU A 246 56.80 -14.22 42.65
C GLU A 246 55.61 -13.24 42.81
N ARG A 247 55.89 -11.93 42.92
CA ARG A 247 54.85 -10.88 42.90
C ARG A 247 54.12 -10.79 41.57
N SER A 248 54.82 -10.97 40.45
CA SER A 248 54.20 -10.94 39.13
C SER A 248 53.30 -12.16 38.88
N ILE A 249 53.66 -13.34 39.40
CA ILE A 249 52.86 -14.57 39.30
C ILE A 249 51.58 -14.46 40.13
N VAL A 250 51.65 -13.88 41.33
CA VAL A 250 50.46 -13.65 42.18
C VAL A 250 49.52 -12.59 41.59
N ALA A 251 50.04 -11.63 40.81
CA ALA A 251 49.22 -10.59 40.17
C ALA A 251 48.45 -11.07 38.92
N ILE A 252 48.77 -12.26 38.39
CA ILE A 252 48.12 -12.86 37.22
C ILE A 252 46.96 -13.82 37.64
N GLN A 253 46.85 -14.17 38.93
CA GLN A 253 45.73 -14.94 39.50
C GLN A 253 44.52 -14.06 39.83
#